data_AF-A0A1I8P100-F1
#
_entry.id   AF-A0A1I8P100-F1
#
_cell.length_a   1.000
_cell.length_b   1.000
_cell.length_c   1.000
_cell.angle_alpha   90.00
_cell.angle_beta   90.00
_cell.angle_gamma   90.00
#
_symmetry.space_group_name_H-M   'P 1'
#
loop_
_entity.id
_entity.type
_entity.pdbx_description
1 polymer ?
#
loop_
_entity_poly.entity_id
_entity_poly.type
_entity_poly.pdbx_seq_one_letter_code
_entity_poly.pdbx_strand_id
1 'polypeptide(L)'
;MASILDVSCPVCKEVFKNSDTIYSTSCGHIFHFTCLNDWKSRSTFCPQCRCSNPTSHRLFLNFDENRCPSLENELHATKNKVLDLTKNIEKKNIMYQELRRIEEKNRRIFEKRIQNQSEVIQKLETENVTKENAIKVLSEEKTELQAQLESVLNQTENNGSILEQNESLKAENTSQENATKLLSEEKAEHRPGLESTEEQETENITNNNGNILENKIQDLLELNKRLKAKTTSQENALNALSKENTDLQSQLESLANGSSQWFILQEKNKVLEQKLKLISLELEKEISKNIQLTMDKMKAQCNAESKQRRASTAKKSKNNKSKPINLDPARALVIKNYTPTGGVVSLENEIIFIAASMDFFLHKNEITKNFYKNMQLFVEFKSMETKSTLMRRQDKLKTNALTKDLILEEYTCDIKSLFNYANTKLRGRVFGYIVLQGNSIVAKRNLHDIDTMEITSRTQVDDLLKRKQTEEPKIEVPN
;
A
#
# COMPACT_ATOMS: atom_id res chain seq x y z
N MET A 1 22.85 -44.32 -17.49
CA MET A 1 23.06 -43.16 -18.39
C MET A 1 23.49 -43.75 -19.73
N ALA A 2 22.66 -43.67 -20.76
CA ALA A 2 23.05 -44.13 -22.10
C ALA A 2 24.04 -43.12 -22.70
N SER A 3 25.22 -43.59 -23.12
CA SER A 3 26.19 -42.78 -23.86
C SER A 3 25.57 -42.38 -25.21
N ILE A 4 25.58 -41.09 -25.48
CA ILE A 4 25.10 -40.50 -26.74
C ILE A 4 26.15 -40.82 -27.81
N LEU A 5 25.83 -41.79 -28.69
CA LEU A 5 26.50 -42.15 -29.95
C LEU A 5 27.93 -42.74 -29.84
N ASP A 6 28.03 -44.05 -29.66
CA ASP A 6 29.28 -44.80 -29.86
C ASP A 6 29.53 -45.04 -31.36
N VAL A 7 30.62 -44.49 -31.89
CA VAL A 7 31.02 -44.66 -33.31
C VAL A 7 31.87 -45.93 -33.44
N SER A 8 31.49 -46.84 -34.34
CA SER A 8 32.15 -48.16 -34.51
C SER A 8 32.60 -48.45 -35.93
N CYS A 9 33.59 -49.33 -36.08
CA CYS A 9 34.06 -49.79 -37.38
C CYS A 9 33.07 -50.82 -37.96
N PRO A 10 32.55 -50.63 -39.18
CA PRO A 10 31.56 -51.55 -39.76
C PRO A 10 32.13 -52.91 -40.19
N VAL A 11 33.46 -53.08 -40.22
CA VAL A 11 34.12 -54.34 -40.60
C VAL A 11 34.24 -55.28 -39.40
N CYS A 12 34.81 -54.81 -38.28
CA CYS A 12 34.95 -55.62 -37.06
C CYS A 12 33.82 -55.40 -36.04
N LYS A 13 33.00 -54.36 -36.20
CA LYS A 13 31.91 -53.91 -35.30
C LYS A 13 32.36 -53.41 -33.93
N GLU A 14 33.66 -53.12 -33.76
CA GLU A 14 34.20 -52.57 -32.52
C GLU A 14 34.08 -51.03 -32.48
N VAL A 15 33.81 -50.48 -31.29
CA VAL A 15 33.81 -49.03 -31.04
C VAL A 15 35.24 -48.50 -31.13
N PHE A 16 35.42 -47.37 -31.81
CA PHE A 16 36.73 -46.74 -31.94
C PHE A 16 37.25 -46.24 -30.59
N LYS A 17 38.52 -46.55 -30.29
CA LYS A 17 39.23 -46.12 -29.08
C LYS A 17 40.34 -45.13 -29.40
N ASN A 18 40.85 -44.42 -28.39
CA ASN A 18 41.97 -43.48 -28.51
C ASN A 18 43.23 -44.10 -29.13
N SER A 19 43.47 -45.38 -28.85
CA SER A 19 44.62 -46.13 -29.34
C SER A 19 44.51 -46.54 -30.81
N ASP A 20 43.33 -46.41 -31.40
CA ASP A 20 43.06 -47.01 -32.70
C ASP A 20 43.62 -46.16 -33.83
N THR A 21 44.21 -46.83 -34.81
CA THR A 21 44.61 -46.18 -36.05
C THR A 21 43.42 -46.19 -37.01
N ILE A 22 42.79 -45.02 -37.17
CA ILE A 22 41.55 -44.86 -37.91
C ILE A 22 41.82 -44.23 -39.27
N TYR A 23 41.19 -44.74 -40.32
CA TYR A 23 41.30 -44.24 -41.69
C TYR A 23 39.94 -43.90 -42.25
N SER A 24 39.86 -42.78 -42.97
CA SER A 24 38.72 -42.43 -43.82
C SER A 24 39.04 -42.74 -45.27
N THR A 25 38.00 -43.11 -46.01
CA THR A 25 38.03 -43.29 -47.46
C THR A 25 37.55 -42.02 -48.18
N SER A 26 37.88 -41.85 -49.47
CA SER A 26 37.39 -40.73 -50.29
C SER A 26 35.87 -40.69 -50.43
N CYS A 27 35.19 -41.81 -50.19
CA CYS A 27 33.73 -41.87 -50.11
C CYS A 27 33.16 -41.56 -48.72
N GLY A 28 34.00 -41.14 -47.75
CA GLY A 28 33.59 -40.65 -46.43
C GLY A 28 33.41 -41.72 -45.35
N HIS A 29 33.62 -42.99 -45.65
CA HIS A 29 33.47 -44.08 -44.66
C HIS A 29 34.76 -44.33 -43.89
N ILE A 30 34.62 -44.67 -42.60
CA ILE A 30 35.70 -44.74 -41.62
C ILE A 30 35.87 -46.17 -41.12
N PHE A 31 37.13 -46.63 -41.01
CA PHE A 31 37.48 -47.98 -40.61
C PHE A 31 38.78 -48.00 -39.78
N HIS A 32 39.04 -49.07 -39.03
CA HIS A 32 40.41 -49.34 -38.54
C HIS A 32 41.35 -49.56 -39.72
N PHE A 33 42.61 -49.16 -39.56
CA PHE A 33 43.65 -49.35 -40.59
C PHE A 33 43.79 -50.82 -40.99
N THR A 34 43.84 -51.73 -40.01
CA THR A 34 43.93 -53.18 -40.23
C THR A 34 42.74 -53.69 -41.02
N CYS A 35 41.52 -53.36 -40.57
CA CYS A 35 40.28 -53.74 -41.23
C CYS A 35 40.19 -53.25 -42.69
N LEU A 36 40.60 -52.01 -42.94
CA LEU A 36 40.60 -51.44 -44.29
C LEU A 36 41.67 -52.08 -45.18
N ASN A 37 42.87 -52.33 -44.65
CA ASN A 37 43.98 -52.90 -45.39
C ASN A 37 43.73 -54.37 -45.76
N ASP A 38 43.21 -55.15 -44.81
CA ASP A 38 42.81 -56.54 -45.03
C ASP A 38 41.71 -56.63 -46.09
N TRP A 39 40.74 -55.71 -46.04
CA TRP A 39 39.69 -55.66 -47.06
C TRP A 39 40.23 -55.28 -48.44
N LYS A 40 41.12 -54.29 -48.52
CA LYS A 40 41.75 -53.86 -49.78
C LYS A 40 42.56 -54.97 -50.46
N SER A 41 43.11 -55.92 -49.68
CA SER A 41 43.79 -57.10 -50.24
C SER A 41 42.85 -58.04 -50.99
N ARG A 42 41.53 -57.97 -50.70
CA ARG A 42 40.50 -58.87 -51.25
C ARG A 42 39.53 -58.19 -52.21
N SER A 43 39.36 -56.87 -52.10
CA SER A 43 38.40 -56.12 -52.91
C SER A 43 38.83 -54.68 -53.10
N THR A 44 38.58 -54.16 -54.31
CA THR A 44 38.77 -52.76 -54.69
C THR A 44 37.60 -51.85 -54.28
N PHE A 45 36.53 -52.41 -53.72
CA PHE A 45 35.32 -51.67 -53.37
C PHE A 45 35.26 -51.32 -51.88
N CYS A 46 34.71 -50.15 -51.54
CA CYS A 46 34.46 -49.77 -50.14
C CYS A 46 33.56 -50.81 -49.43
N PRO A 47 33.92 -51.30 -48.22
CA PRO A 47 33.11 -52.28 -47.49
C PRO A 47 31.68 -51.80 -47.19
N GLN A 48 31.48 -50.49 -47.08
CA GLN A 48 30.19 -49.91 -46.66
C GLN A 48 29.33 -49.44 -47.84
N CYS A 49 29.88 -48.69 -48.79
CA CYS A 49 29.10 -48.14 -49.91
C CYS A 49 29.43 -48.70 -51.28
N ARG A 50 30.40 -49.62 -51.39
CA ARG A 50 30.85 -50.24 -52.64
C ARG A 50 31.34 -49.26 -53.72
N CYS A 51 31.74 -48.05 -53.34
CA CYS A 51 32.46 -47.15 -54.24
C CYS A 51 33.79 -47.81 -54.70
N SER A 52 34.12 -47.69 -55.99
CA SER A 52 35.29 -48.31 -56.61
C SER A 52 36.58 -47.54 -56.30
N ASN A 53 37.63 -48.25 -55.91
CA ASN A 53 38.98 -47.74 -55.64
C ASN A 53 39.04 -46.45 -54.81
N PRO A 54 38.43 -46.40 -53.61
CA PRO A 54 38.52 -45.21 -52.79
C PRO A 54 39.94 -45.02 -52.24
N THR A 55 40.47 -43.81 -52.39
CA THR A 55 41.70 -43.42 -51.71
C THR A 55 41.45 -43.34 -50.21
N SER A 56 42.49 -43.51 -49.39
CA SER A 56 42.34 -43.54 -47.94
C SER A 56 43.38 -42.66 -47.25
N HIS A 57 42.96 -41.94 -46.22
CA HIS A 57 43.83 -41.09 -45.40
C HIS A 57 43.57 -41.32 -43.92
N ARG A 58 44.62 -41.18 -43.10
CA ARG A 58 44.55 -41.37 -41.66
C ARG A 58 43.78 -40.23 -41.01
N LEU A 59 42.94 -40.55 -40.02
CA LEU A 59 42.29 -39.59 -39.15
C LEU A 59 42.98 -39.60 -37.77
N PHE A 60 43.13 -38.40 -37.20
CA PHE A 60 43.58 -38.20 -35.83
C PHE A 60 42.40 -37.61 -35.05
N LEU A 61 41.66 -38.48 -34.37
CA LEU A 61 40.52 -38.09 -33.55
C LEU A 61 41.00 -37.83 -32.12
N ASN A 62 40.61 -36.69 -31.54
CA ASN A 62 40.83 -36.41 -30.14
C ASN A 62 39.61 -36.89 -29.36
N PHE A 63 39.75 -38.04 -28.71
CA PHE A 63 38.73 -38.59 -27.83
C PHE A 63 38.98 -38.03 -26.44
N ASP A 64 38.15 -37.07 -26.00
CA ASP A 64 38.16 -36.58 -24.62
C ASP A 64 37.69 -37.70 -23.68
N GLU A 65 38.60 -38.58 -23.25
CA GLU A 65 38.33 -39.60 -22.23
C GLU A 65 38.07 -38.98 -20.84
N ASN A 66 38.39 -37.70 -20.67
CA ASN A 66 37.97 -36.92 -19.51
C ASN A 66 36.53 -36.43 -19.73
N ARG A 67 35.53 -37.19 -19.25
CA ARG A 67 34.32 -36.54 -18.76
C ARG A 67 34.78 -35.47 -17.77
N CYS A 68 34.62 -34.20 -18.15
CA CYS A 68 35.28 -33.07 -17.51
C CYS A 68 35.05 -33.09 -15.98
N PRO A 69 36.08 -33.35 -15.14
CA PRO A 69 35.94 -33.36 -13.68
C PRO A 69 35.41 -32.03 -13.13
N SER A 70 35.58 -30.93 -13.88
CA SER A 70 35.01 -29.62 -13.57
C SER A 70 33.49 -29.69 -13.45
N LEU A 71 32.83 -30.40 -14.37
CA LEU A 71 31.37 -30.40 -14.44
C LEU A 71 30.72 -31.25 -13.33
N GLU A 72 31.37 -32.34 -12.92
CA GLU A 72 30.90 -33.16 -11.79
C GLU A 72 31.10 -32.46 -10.44
N ASN A 73 32.23 -31.77 -10.27
CA ASN A 73 32.49 -30.94 -9.08
C ASN A 73 31.52 -29.75 -9.00
N GLU A 74 31.24 -29.09 -10.12
CA GLU A 74 30.24 -28.01 -10.21
C GLU A 74 28.82 -28.54 -9.91
N LEU A 75 28.46 -29.72 -10.42
CA LEU A 75 27.19 -30.38 -10.13
C LEU A 75 27.05 -30.74 -8.65
N HIS A 76 28.13 -31.22 -8.02
CA HIS A 76 28.09 -31.54 -6.60
C HIS A 76 28.00 -30.28 -5.73
N ALA A 77 28.75 -29.22 -6.08
CA ALA A 77 28.69 -27.93 -5.41
C ALA A 77 27.30 -27.30 -5.51
N THR A 78 26.67 -27.35 -6.68
CA THR A 78 25.29 -26.86 -6.86
C THR A 78 24.28 -27.70 -6.07
N LYS A 79 24.40 -29.03 -6.05
CA LYS A 79 23.53 -29.90 -5.22
C LYS A 79 23.61 -29.56 -3.73
N ASN A 80 24.82 -29.36 -3.20
CA ASN A 80 25.01 -29.00 -1.80
C ASN A 80 24.41 -27.62 -1.49
N LYS A 81 24.55 -26.67 -2.40
CA LYS A 81 23.96 -25.33 -2.26
C LYS A 81 22.42 -25.38 -2.32
N VAL A 82 21.85 -26.20 -3.19
CA VAL A 82 20.40 -26.42 -3.24
C VAL A 82 19.91 -27.02 -1.91
N LEU A 83 20.61 -28.03 -1.38
CA LEU A 83 20.24 -28.65 -0.10
C LEU A 83 20.24 -27.65 1.06
N ASP A 84 21.24 -26.78 1.13
CA ASP A 84 21.33 -25.75 2.18
C ASP A 84 20.21 -24.70 2.03
N LEU A 85 19.94 -24.26 0.81
CA LEU A 85 18.82 -23.36 0.52
C LEU A 85 17.47 -24.00 0.90
N THR A 86 17.26 -25.28 0.62
CA THR A 86 16.04 -26.00 1.01
C THR A 86 15.88 -26.03 2.54
N LYS A 87 16.96 -26.30 3.30
CA LYS A 87 16.92 -26.26 4.77
C LYS A 87 16.59 -24.87 5.31
N ASN A 88 17.13 -23.82 4.68
CA ASN A 88 16.85 -22.43 5.07
C ASN A 88 15.41 -22.02 4.76
N ILE A 89 14.85 -22.47 3.63
CA ILE A 89 13.44 -22.29 3.30
C ILE A 89 12.55 -22.95 4.35
N GLU A 90 12.87 -24.19 4.76
CA GLU A 90 12.08 -24.90 5.76
C GLU A 90 12.08 -24.19 7.13
N LYS A 91 13.25 -23.73 7.58
CA LYS A 91 13.35 -22.92 8.80
C LYS A 91 12.51 -21.64 8.72
N LYS A 92 12.56 -20.94 7.57
CA LYS A 92 11.73 -19.74 7.34
C LYS A 92 10.24 -20.07 7.35
N ASN A 93 9.83 -21.20 6.75
CA ASN A 93 8.44 -21.64 6.75
C ASN A 93 7.93 -21.88 8.18
N ILE A 94 8.71 -22.54 9.03
CA ILE A 94 8.36 -22.75 10.45
C ILE A 94 8.22 -21.40 11.16
N MET A 95 9.15 -20.47 10.93
CA MET A 95 9.09 -19.12 11.50
C MET A 95 7.81 -18.36 11.05
N TYR A 96 7.45 -18.43 9.77
CA TYR A 96 6.23 -17.81 9.25
C TYR A 96 4.95 -18.44 9.81
N GLN A 97 4.94 -19.75 10.05
CA GLN A 97 3.81 -20.40 10.70
C GLN A 97 3.62 -19.90 12.14
N GLU A 98 4.72 -19.74 12.88
CA GLU A 98 4.65 -19.23 14.25
C GLU A 98 4.23 -17.76 14.31
N LEU A 99 4.75 -16.94 13.40
CA LEU A 99 4.32 -15.54 13.27
C LEU A 99 2.80 -15.45 13.04
N ARG A 100 2.26 -16.26 12.13
CA ARG A 100 0.80 -16.32 11.89
C ARG A 100 0.02 -16.75 13.13
N ARG A 101 0.53 -17.68 13.94
CA ARG A 101 -0.12 -18.08 15.20
C ARG A 101 -0.15 -16.93 16.21
N ILE A 102 0.92 -16.15 16.29
CA ILE A 102 0.99 -14.98 17.19
C ILE A 102 0.03 -13.88 16.72
N GLU A 103 0.02 -13.58 15.41
CA GLU A 103 -0.91 -12.62 14.82
C GLU A 103 -2.38 -13.00 15.07
N GLU A 104 -2.73 -14.27 14.90
CA GLU A 104 -4.06 -14.81 15.19
C GLU A 104 -4.44 -14.63 16.67
N LYS A 105 -3.53 -14.96 17.60
CA LYS A 105 -3.77 -14.76 19.03
C LYS A 105 -3.97 -13.28 19.37
N ASN A 106 -3.14 -12.40 18.82
CA ASN A 106 -3.26 -10.96 19.02
C ASN A 106 -4.58 -10.43 18.47
N ARG A 107 -5.00 -10.90 17.30
CA ARG A 107 -6.29 -10.53 16.70
C ARG A 107 -7.46 -10.91 17.61
N ARG A 108 -7.47 -12.12 18.17
CA ARG A 108 -8.51 -12.56 19.13
C ARG A 108 -8.53 -11.74 20.41
N ILE A 109 -7.36 -11.37 20.94
CA ILE A 109 -7.28 -10.50 22.13
C ILE A 109 -7.87 -9.12 21.80
N PHE A 110 -7.54 -8.58 20.62
CA PHE A 110 -8.04 -7.28 20.18
C PHE A 110 -9.55 -7.30 19.95
N GLU A 111 -10.09 -8.34 19.28
CA GLU A 111 -11.53 -8.53 19.08
C GLU A 111 -12.28 -8.60 20.42
N LYS A 112 -11.76 -9.36 21.40
CA LYS A 112 -12.36 -9.41 22.74
C LYS A 112 -12.35 -8.06 23.44
N ARG A 113 -11.27 -7.28 23.29
CA ARG A 113 -11.18 -5.94 23.88
C ARG A 113 -12.19 -4.98 23.24
N ILE A 114 -12.33 -5.02 21.92
CA ILE A 114 -13.34 -4.23 21.19
C ILE A 114 -14.73 -4.62 21.66
N GLN A 115 -15.03 -5.91 21.76
CA GLN A 115 -16.34 -6.39 22.21
C GLN A 115 -16.66 -5.88 23.62
N ASN A 116 -15.74 -6.04 24.57
CA ASN A 116 -15.92 -5.55 25.93
C ASN A 116 -16.11 -4.02 25.98
N GLN A 117 -15.35 -3.27 25.17
CA GLN A 117 -15.52 -1.81 25.09
C GLN A 117 -16.88 -1.43 24.50
N SER A 118 -17.33 -2.14 23.46
CA SER A 118 -18.65 -1.94 22.86
C SER A 118 -19.78 -2.18 23.85
N GLU A 119 -19.66 -3.23 24.69
CA GLU A 119 -20.64 -3.53 25.73
C GLU A 119 -20.71 -2.45 26.81
N VAL A 120 -19.55 -1.89 27.19
CA VAL A 120 -19.51 -0.78 28.15
C VAL A 120 -20.13 0.48 27.55
N ILE A 121 -19.81 0.81 26.29
CA ILE A 121 -20.39 1.96 25.58
C ILE A 121 -21.91 1.82 25.51
N GLN A 122 -22.42 0.66 25.11
CA GLN A 122 -23.86 0.42 25.01
C GLN A 122 -24.56 0.61 26.36
N LYS A 123 -23.96 0.15 27.47
CA LYS A 123 -24.50 0.38 28.81
C LYS A 123 -24.55 1.87 29.15
N LEU A 124 -23.47 2.60 28.91
CA LEU A 124 -23.40 4.05 29.15
C LEU A 124 -24.40 4.82 28.29
N GLU A 125 -24.60 4.42 27.04
CA GLU A 125 -25.60 5.00 26.14
C GLU A 125 -27.02 4.79 26.69
N THR A 126 -27.35 3.57 27.11
CA THR A 126 -28.67 3.32 27.72
C THR A 126 -28.88 4.13 29.00
N GLU A 127 -27.84 4.27 29.82
CA GLU A 127 -27.91 5.05 31.05
C GLU A 127 -28.09 6.54 30.76
N ASN A 128 -27.35 7.10 29.79
CA ASN A 128 -27.52 8.48 29.34
C ASN A 128 -28.93 8.74 28.84
N VAL A 129 -29.51 7.84 28.02
CA VAL A 129 -30.89 7.97 27.56
C VAL A 129 -31.87 8.00 28.74
N THR A 130 -31.67 7.15 29.76
CA THR A 130 -32.54 7.18 30.95
C THR A 130 -32.39 8.48 31.74
N LYS A 131 -31.16 8.98 31.89
CA LYS A 131 -30.87 10.26 32.57
C LYS A 131 -31.46 11.44 31.81
N GLU A 132 -31.37 11.46 30.48
CA GLU A 132 -31.97 12.48 29.62
C GLU A 132 -33.50 12.50 29.74
N ASN A 133 -34.14 11.32 29.71
CA ASN A 133 -35.59 11.21 29.91
C ASN A 133 -35.99 11.72 31.30
N ALA A 134 -35.23 11.40 32.35
CA ALA A 134 -35.49 11.90 33.69
C ALA A 134 -35.34 13.43 33.79
N ILE A 135 -34.30 13.99 33.15
CA ILE A 135 -34.10 15.46 33.06
C ILE A 135 -35.29 16.10 32.36
N LYS A 136 -35.79 15.50 31.28
CA LYS A 136 -36.96 16.01 30.56
C LYS A 136 -38.20 16.07 31.46
N VAL A 137 -38.52 14.98 32.16
CA VAL A 137 -39.66 14.95 33.11
C VAL A 137 -39.51 16.00 34.20
N LEU A 138 -38.33 16.11 34.82
CA LEU A 138 -38.07 17.12 35.84
C LEU A 138 -38.15 18.56 35.30
N SER A 139 -37.78 18.76 34.03
CA SER A 139 -37.90 20.07 33.38
C SER A 139 -39.36 20.45 33.14
N GLU A 140 -40.21 19.50 32.75
CA GLU A 140 -41.65 19.70 32.59
C GLU A 140 -42.30 20.02 33.95
N GLU A 141 -41.99 19.24 35.00
CA GLU A 141 -42.47 19.50 36.37
C GLU A 141 -42.03 20.88 36.89
N LYS A 142 -40.78 21.28 36.61
CA LYS A 142 -40.28 22.62 36.95
C LYS A 142 -41.09 23.71 36.25
N THR A 143 -41.39 23.55 34.96
CA THR A 143 -42.19 24.55 34.23
C THR A 143 -43.61 24.66 34.76
N GLU A 144 -44.21 23.54 35.15
CA GLU A 144 -45.55 23.53 35.75
C GLU A 144 -45.56 24.22 37.12
N LEU A 145 -44.60 23.92 37.99
CA LEU A 145 -44.46 24.60 39.28
C LEU A 145 -44.19 26.10 39.12
N GLN A 146 -43.41 26.51 38.13
CA GLN A 146 -43.20 27.93 37.82
C GLN A 146 -44.51 28.62 37.42
N ALA A 147 -45.32 27.99 36.55
CA ALA A 147 -46.62 28.52 36.17
C ALA A 147 -47.59 28.63 37.37
N GLN A 148 -47.58 27.64 38.27
CA GLN A 148 -48.38 27.68 39.50
C GLN A 148 -47.93 28.82 40.42
N LEU A 149 -46.62 29.04 40.59
CA LEU A 149 -46.09 30.13 41.40
C LEU A 149 -46.50 31.51 40.86
N GLU A 150 -46.42 31.70 39.53
CA GLU A 150 -46.86 32.93 38.85
C GLU A 150 -48.35 33.21 39.09
N SER A 151 -49.18 32.16 39.03
CA SER A 151 -50.62 32.28 39.31
C SER A 151 -50.90 32.71 40.76
N VAL A 152 -50.17 32.14 41.72
CA VAL A 152 -50.30 32.50 43.15
C VAL A 152 -49.86 33.95 43.38
N LEU A 153 -48.75 34.38 42.77
CA LEU A 153 -48.28 35.77 42.86
C LEU A 153 -49.35 36.75 42.37
N ASN A 154 -49.92 36.50 41.20
CA ASN A 154 -51.00 37.34 40.65
C ASN A 154 -52.24 37.38 41.57
N GLN A 155 -52.60 36.24 42.18
CA GLN A 155 -53.69 36.21 43.15
C GLN A 155 -53.37 37.01 44.41
N THR A 156 -52.13 36.93 44.93
CA THR A 156 -51.72 37.70 46.11
C THR A 156 -51.70 39.21 45.85
N GLU A 157 -51.27 39.65 44.66
CA GLU A 157 -51.32 41.06 44.26
C GLU A 157 -52.76 41.57 44.20
N ASN A 158 -53.66 40.80 43.58
CA ASN A 158 -55.08 41.16 43.50
C ASN A 158 -55.73 41.23 44.90
N ASN A 159 -55.43 40.27 45.78
CA ASN A 159 -55.92 40.28 47.16
C ASN A 159 -55.38 41.48 47.95
N GLY A 160 -54.12 41.89 47.70
CA GLY A 160 -53.53 43.10 48.27
C GLY A 160 -54.31 44.36 47.88
N SER A 161 -54.66 44.49 46.60
CA SER A 161 -55.47 45.61 46.11
C SER A 161 -56.88 45.63 46.73
N ILE A 162 -57.52 44.46 46.88
CA ILE A 162 -58.82 44.34 47.55
C ILE A 162 -58.73 44.74 49.03
N LEU A 163 -57.64 44.38 49.73
CA LEU A 163 -57.39 44.79 51.11
C LEU A 163 -57.30 46.31 51.24
N GLU A 164 -56.55 46.97 50.36
CA GLU A 164 -56.43 48.44 50.31
C GLU A 164 -57.79 49.13 50.10
N GLN A 165 -58.62 48.57 49.22
CA GLN A 165 -59.99 49.07 48.99
C GLN A 165 -60.88 48.88 50.22
N ASN A 166 -60.80 47.72 50.88
CA ASN A 166 -61.57 47.44 52.10
C ASN A 166 -61.15 48.33 53.28
N GLU A 167 -59.86 48.65 53.42
CA GLU A 167 -59.38 49.61 54.42
C GLU A 167 -59.90 51.02 54.15
N SER A 168 -59.94 51.45 52.88
CA SER A 168 -60.53 52.73 52.49
C SER A 168 -62.03 52.79 52.80
N LEU A 169 -62.79 51.74 52.48
CA LEU A 169 -64.21 51.65 52.79
C LEU A 169 -64.49 51.61 54.30
N LYS A 170 -63.65 50.95 55.09
CA LYS A 170 -63.75 50.99 56.56
C LYS A 170 -63.54 52.41 57.10
N ALA A 171 -62.56 53.15 56.59
CA ALA A 171 -62.33 54.55 56.98
C ALA A 171 -63.54 55.44 56.62
N GLU A 172 -64.15 55.21 55.46
CA GLU A 172 -65.36 55.90 55.03
C GLU A 172 -66.56 55.56 55.94
N ASN A 173 -66.78 54.28 56.25
CA ASN A 173 -67.82 53.84 57.17
C ASN A 173 -67.64 54.40 58.59
N THR A 174 -66.42 54.42 59.14
CA THR A 174 -66.18 55.05 60.46
C THR A 174 -66.47 56.55 60.45
N SER A 175 -66.24 57.21 59.31
CA SER A 175 -66.57 58.63 59.13
C SER A 175 -68.09 58.84 59.05
N GLN A 176 -68.84 57.95 58.40
CA GLN A 176 -70.31 57.96 58.39
C GLN A 176 -70.92 57.58 59.74
N GLU A 177 -70.31 56.65 60.48
CA GLU A 177 -70.74 56.25 61.83
C GLU A 177 -70.53 57.39 62.84
N ASN A 178 -69.43 58.13 62.74
CA ASN A 178 -69.21 59.35 63.52
C ASN A 178 -70.18 60.48 63.12
N ALA A 179 -70.52 60.61 61.83
CA ALA A 179 -71.52 61.58 61.36
C ALA A 179 -72.95 61.22 61.80
N THR A 180 -73.30 59.94 61.88
CA THR A 180 -74.60 59.47 62.39
C THR A 180 -74.68 59.57 63.91
N LYS A 181 -73.57 59.38 64.63
CA LYS A 181 -73.48 59.63 66.08
C LYS A 181 -73.68 61.11 66.44
N LEU A 182 -73.19 62.03 65.60
CA LEU A 182 -73.47 63.47 65.71
C LEU A 182 -74.93 63.85 65.36
N LEU A 183 -75.67 62.98 64.67
CA LEU A 183 -77.10 63.17 64.36
C LEU A 183 -78.05 62.50 65.37
N SER A 184 -77.54 61.67 66.29
CA SER A 184 -78.35 60.94 67.28
C SER A 184 -78.20 61.42 68.74
N GLU A 185 -77.58 62.57 68.99
CA GLU A 185 -77.49 63.17 70.34
C GLU A 185 -78.64 64.13 70.70
N GLU A 186 -79.84 63.92 70.14
CA GLU A 186 -81.09 64.50 70.64
C GLU A 186 -82.18 63.42 70.79
N LYS A 187 -82.10 62.63 71.89
CA LYS A 187 -83.27 62.18 72.68
C LYS A 187 -82.88 61.40 73.95
N ALA A 188 -83.54 61.82 75.02
CA ALA A 188 -83.45 61.49 76.45
C ALA A 188 -83.41 60.02 76.91
N GLU A 189 -82.69 59.84 78.04
CA GLU A 189 -82.99 59.10 79.30
C GLU A 189 -83.84 57.81 79.30
N HIS A 190 -83.28 56.69 79.82
CA HIS A 190 -83.61 56.08 81.14
C HIS A 190 -82.79 54.79 81.43
N ARG A 191 -82.47 54.56 82.71
CA ARG A 191 -81.90 53.33 83.35
C ARG A 191 -83.06 52.39 83.79
N PRO A 192 -82.89 51.18 84.42
CA PRO A 192 -81.70 50.35 84.69
C PRO A 192 -81.85 48.79 84.52
N GLY A 193 -80.71 48.08 84.52
CA GLY A 193 -80.53 46.77 85.17
C GLY A 193 -80.61 45.50 84.32
N LEU A 194 -79.55 44.68 84.33
CA LEU A 194 -79.51 43.30 84.89
C LEU A 194 -78.13 42.65 84.62
N GLU A 195 -77.67 41.86 85.58
CA GLU A 195 -76.48 41.02 85.56
C GLU A 195 -76.58 39.83 84.58
N SER A 196 -75.42 39.17 84.40
CA SER A 196 -75.13 37.86 83.81
C SER A 196 -74.74 37.86 82.32
N THR A 197 -73.45 37.58 82.06
CA THR A 197 -72.92 36.32 81.49
C THR A 197 -71.48 36.54 81.00
N GLU A 198 -70.48 36.15 81.78
CA GLU A 198 -69.05 36.12 81.37
C GLU A 198 -68.51 34.69 81.13
N GLU A 199 -69.37 33.71 80.89
CA GLU A 199 -68.96 32.29 80.81
C GLU A 199 -69.11 31.61 79.43
N GLN A 200 -69.35 32.33 78.33
CA GLN A 200 -69.49 31.71 76.99
C GLN A 200 -68.45 32.13 75.93
N GLU A 201 -67.66 33.18 76.18
CA GLU A 201 -66.61 33.63 75.23
C GLU A 201 -65.23 33.04 75.54
N THR A 202 -64.93 32.72 76.79
CA THR A 202 -63.64 32.14 77.19
C THR A 202 -63.51 30.68 76.76
N GLU A 203 -64.59 29.89 76.77
CA GLU A 203 -64.57 28.47 76.41
C GLU A 203 -64.43 28.25 74.89
N ASN A 204 -65.10 29.08 74.07
CA ASN A 204 -65.00 29.01 72.59
C ASN A 204 -63.62 29.46 72.08
N ILE A 205 -62.99 30.46 72.69
CA ILE A 205 -61.64 30.92 72.31
C ILE A 205 -60.59 29.88 72.70
N THR A 206 -60.71 29.24 73.87
CA THR A 206 -59.78 28.17 74.27
C THR A 206 -59.91 26.92 73.41
N ASN A 207 -61.13 26.54 73.03
CA ASN A 207 -61.38 25.34 72.22
C ASN A 207 -60.92 25.53 70.76
N ASN A 208 -61.12 26.74 70.20
CA ASN A 208 -60.64 27.07 68.86
C ASN A 208 -59.10 27.14 68.79
N ASN A 209 -58.46 27.73 69.81
CA ASN A 209 -56.99 27.79 69.88
C ASN A 209 -56.36 26.41 70.11
N GLY A 210 -57.01 25.51 70.87
CA GLY A 210 -56.59 24.12 71.04
C GLY A 210 -56.60 23.35 69.72
N ASN A 211 -57.69 23.45 68.96
CA ASN A 211 -57.82 22.80 67.65
C ASN A 211 -56.81 23.33 66.62
N ILE A 212 -56.52 24.64 66.62
CA ILE A 212 -55.49 25.24 65.75
C ILE A 212 -54.09 24.71 66.11
N LEU A 213 -53.80 24.55 67.41
CA LEU A 213 -52.52 24.02 67.87
C LEU A 213 -52.36 22.55 67.49
N GLU A 214 -53.42 21.75 67.62
CA GLU A 214 -53.43 20.33 67.29
C GLU A 214 -53.24 20.09 65.79
N ASN A 215 -53.90 20.89 64.94
CA ASN A 215 -53.67 20.88 63.49
C ASN A 215 -52.22 21.24 63.13
N LYS A 216 -51.65 22.28 63.76
CA LYS A 216 -50.23 22.65 63.55
C LYS A 216 -49.27 21.54 63.99
N ILE A 217 -49.58 20.82 65.07
CA ILE A 217 -48.79 19.68 65.52
C ILE A 217 -48.83 18.54 64.49
N GLN A 218 -49.99 18.26 63.90
CA GLN A 218 -50.11 17.27 62.83
C GLN A 218 -49.34 17.66 61.57
N ASP A 219 -49.42 18.92 61.14
CA ASP A 219 -48.66 19.42 59.99
C ASP A 219 -47.14 19.31 60.22
N LEU A 220 -46.67 19.62 61.44
CA LEU A 220 -45.26 19.47 61.82
C LEU A 220 -44.82 18.00 61.85
N LEU A 221 -45.67 17.08 62.29
CA LEU A 221 -45.38 15.65 62.27
C LEU A 221 -45.27 15.11 60.84
N GLU A 222 -46.17 15.55 59.96
CA GLU A 222 -46.16 15.16 58.54
C GLU A 222 -44.93 15.72 57.81
N LEU A 223 -44.56 16.98 58.10
CA LEU A 223 -43.34 17.60 57.58
C LEU A 223 -42.08 16.84 58.05
N ASN A 224 -42.04 16.42 59.31
CA ASN A 224 -40.92 15.66 59.86
C ASN A 224 -40.79 14.26 59.21
N LYS A 225 -41.91 13.59 58.91
CA LYS A 225 -41.89 12.35 58.12
C LYS A 225 -41.33 12.56 56.71
N ARG A 226 -41.75 13.61 56.02
CA ARG A 226 -41.23 13.96 54.68
C ARG A 226 -39.74 14.28 54.72
N LEU A 227 -39.30 15.03 55.72
CA LEU A 227 -37.87 15.34 55.91
C LEU A 227 -37.07 14.06 56.13
N LYS A 228 -37.50 13.15 57.01
CA LYS A 228 -36.84 11.85 57.22
C LYS A 228 -36.74 11.02 55.95
N ALA A 229 -37.84 10.92 55.17
CA ALA A 229 -37.83 10.18 53.90
C ALA A 229 -36.82 10.78 52.91
N LYS A 230 -36.76 12.12 52.84
CA LYS A 230 -35.80 12.83 51.98
C LYS A 230 -34.35 12.60 52.43
N THR A 231 -34.08 12.62 53.74
CA THR A 231 -32.75 12.31 54.29
C THR A 231 -32.32 10.88 53.96
N THR A 232 -33.21 9.89 54.14
CA THR A 232 -32.90 8.49 53.79
C THR A 232 -32.66 8.28 52.29
N SER A 233 -33.41 8.98 51.44
CA SER A 233 -33.20 8.96 49.99
C SER A 233 -31.84 9.55 49.60
N GLN A 234 -31.46 10.67 50.23
CA GLN A 234 -30.17 11.31 50.02
C GLN A 234 -29.00 10.44 50.51
N GLU A 235 -29.12 9.76 51.65
CA GLU A 235 -28.11 8.81 52.13
C GLU A 235 -27.91 7.63 51.16
N ASN A 236 -29.00 7.09 50.61
CA ASN A 236 -28.91 6.01 49.62
C ASN A 236 -28.23 6.48 48.33
N ALA A 237 -28.54 7.70 47.87
CA ALA A 237 -27.87 8.30 46.71
C ALA A 237 -26.37 8.55 46.99
N LEU A 238 -26.02 9.00 48.19
CA LEU A 238 -24.63 9.21 48.60
C LEU A 238 -23.84 7.89 48.62
N ASN A 239 -24.44 6.82 49.13
CA ASN A 239 -23.84 5.49 49.16
C ASN A 239 -23.65 4.90 47.75
N ALA A 240 -24.62 5.12 46.85
CA ALA A 240 -24.52 4.72 45.45
C ALA A 240 -23.37 5.45 44.73
N LEU A 241 -23.28 6.77 44.89
CA LEU A 241 -22.20 7.59 44.34
C LEU A 241 -20.84 7.21 44.94
N SER A 242 -20.77 6.89 46.24
CA SER A 242 -19.53 6.42 46.85
C SER A 242 -19.06 5.10 46.26
N LYS A 243 -19.98 4.17 45.96
CA LYS A 243 -19.65 2.90 45.32
C LYS A 243 -19.17 3.09 43.87
N GLU A 244 -19.81 3.97 43.13
CA GLU A 244 -19.39 4.34 41.77
C GLU A 244 -17.97 4.94 41.77
N ASN A 245 -17.68 5.80 42.75
CA ASN A 245 -16.33 6.38 42.91
C ASN A 245 -15.26 5.31 43.19
N THR A 246 -15.58 4.32 44.04
CA THR A 246 -14.64 3.21 44.31
C THR A 246 -14.41 2.33 43.08
N ASP A 247 -15.45 2.08 42.27
CA ASP A 247 -15.33 1.31 41.03
C ASP A 247 -14.47 2.06 40.00
N LEU A 248 -14.70 3.38 39.84
CA LEU A 248 -13.89 4.24 38.96
C LEU A 248 -12.43 4.32 39.41
N GLN A 249 -12.16 4.38 40.71
CA GLN A 249 -10.79 4.30 41.24
C GLN A 249 -10.10 2.98 40.89
N SER A 250 -10.79 1.84 41.00
CA SER A 250 -10.22 0.55 40.61
C SER A 250 -9.93 0.47 39.09
N GLN A 251 -10.79 1.09 38.27
CA GLN A 251 -10.58 1.17 36.82
C GLN A 251 -9.38 2.06 36.47
N LEU A 252 -9.21 3.17 37.18
CA LEU A 252 -8.04 4.04 37.05
C LEU A 252 -6.73 3.33 37.41
N GLU A 253 -6.71 2.54 38.48
CA GLU A 253 -5.54 1.73 38.86
C GLU A 253 -5.21 0.65 37.82
N SER A 254 -6.23 0.00 37.25
CA SER A 254 -6.07 -0.97 36.16
C SER A 254 -5.49 -0.33 34.89
N LEU A 255 -5.96 0.87 34.53
CA LEU A 255 -5.44 1.65 33.41
C LEU A 255 -4.01 2.15 33.64
N ALA A 256 -3.68 2.57 34.86
CA ALA A 256 -2.33 2.99 35.25
C ALA A 256 -1.32 1.85 35.09
N ASN A 257 -1.66 0.63 35.52
CA ASN A 257 -0.83 -0.56 35.34
C ASN A 257 -0.64 -0.91 33.85
N GLY A 258 -1.67 -0.76 33.01
CA GLY A 258 -1.57 -0.92 31.56
C GLY A 258 -0.62 0.10 30.91
N SER A 259 -0.60 1.33 31.42
CA SER A 259 0.30 2.40 30.95
C SER A 259 1.77 2.09 31.25
N SER A 260 2.07 1.56 32.43
CA SER A 260 3.43 1.11 32.78
C SER A 260 3.93 -0.01 31.85
N GLN A 261 3.05 -0.95 31.49
CA GLN A 261 3.39 -2.02 30.55
C GLN A 261 3.61 -1.52 29.12
N TRP A 262 2.84 -0.51 28.69
CA TRP A 262 3.05 0.17 27.41
C TRP A 262 4.40 0.88 27.34
N PHE A 263 4.82 1.56 28.41
CA PHE A 263 6.12 2.23 28.48
C PHE A 263 7.29 1.24 28.36
N ILE A 264 7.19 0.08 29.01
CA ILE A 264 8.18 -1.01 28.91
C ILE A 264 8.24 -1.57 27.47
N LEU A 265 7.08 -1.72 26.81
CA LEU A 265 7.02 -2.19 25.42
C LEU A 265 7.59 -1.14 24.45
N GLN A 266 7.34 0.14 24.69
CA GLN A 266 7.87 1.24 23.89
C GLN A 266 9.41 1.28 23.97
N GLU A 267 9.98 1.15 25.16
CA GLU A 267 11.44 1.16 25.32
C GLU A 267 12.08 -0.10 24.71
N LYS A 268 11.42 -1.27 24.81
CA LYS A 268 11.84 -2.48 24.09
C LYS A 268 11.82 -2.31 22.57
N ASN A 269 10.79 -1.65 22.03
CA ASN A 269 10.71 -1.34 20.60
C ASN A 269 11.87 -0.44 20.15
N LYS A 270 12.17 0.60 20.93
CA LYS A 270 13.30 1.51 20.66
C LYS A 270 14.65 0.78 20.64
N VAL A 271 14.86 -0.16 21.56
CA VAL A 271 16.05 -1.02 21.58
C VAL A 271 16.11 -1.93 20.35
N LEU A 272 14.98 -2.49 19.92
CA LEU A 272 14.91 -3.33 18.72
C LEU A 272 15.19 -2.52 17.45
N GLU A 273 14.67 -1.30 17.33
CA GLU A 273 14.96 -0.39 16.22
C GLU A 273 16.45 -0.05 16.12
N GLN A 274 17.10 0.23 17.25
CA GLN A 274 18.54 0.46 17.29
C GLN A 274 19.34 -0.75 16.83
N LYS A 275 18.94 -1.97 17.26
CA LYS A 275 19.57 -3.22 16.81
C LYS A 275 19.40 -3.46 15.32
N LEU A 276 18.21 -3.20 14.78
CA LEU A 276 17.94 -3.28 13.34
C LEU A 276 18.83 -2.32 12.55
N LYS A 277 19.00 -1.09 13.04
CA LYS A 277 19.87 -0.09 12.40
C LYS A 277 21.33 -0.53 12.36
N LEU A 278 21.84 -1.14 13.45
CA LEU A 278 23.19 -1.70 13.49
C LEU A 278 23.37 -2.86 12.51
N ILE A 279 22.41 -3.77 12.44
CA ILE A 279 22.43 -4.89 11.49
C ILE A 279 22.40 -4.40 10.05
N SER A 280 21.57 -3.39 9.74
CA SER A 280 21.52 -2.77 8.41
C SER A 280 22.86 -2.16 8.01
N LEU A 281 23.50 -1.43 8.94
CA LEU A 281 24.81 -0.83 8.69
C LEU A 281 25.90 -1.88 8.43
N GLU A 282 25.87 -3.00 9.16
CA GLU A 282 26.81 -4.09 8.96
C GLU A 282 26.59 -4.81 7.61
N LEU A 283 25.33 -5.01 7.22
CA LEU A 283 24.97 -5.53 5.90
C LEU A 283 25.43 -4.61 4.77
N GLU A 284 25.25 -3.29 4.91
CA GLU A 284 25.72 -2.31 3.93
C GLU A 284 27.23 -2.32 3.76
N LYS A 285 27.98 -2.46 4.87
CA LYS A 285 29.44 -2.62 4.84
C LYS A 285 29.85 -3.90 4.11
N GLU A 286 29.18 -5.02 4.40
CA GLU A 286 29.50 -6.29 3.77
C GLU A 286 29.15 -6.29 2.27
N ILE A 287 28.02 -5.68 1.89
CA ILE A 287 27.65 -5.44 0.49
C ILE A 287 28.72 -4.58 -0.20
N SER A 288 29.15 -3.49 0.43
CA SER A 288 30.19 -2.61 -0.12
C SER A 288 31.52 -3.35 -0.31
N LYS A 289 31.92 -4.17 0.67
CA LYS A 289 33.12 -5.01 0.59
C LYS A 289 33.02 -6.03 -0.56
N ASN A 290 31.86 -6.65 -0.73
CA ASN A 290 31.64 -7.64 -1.78
C ASN A 290 31.58 -7.00 -3.18
N ILE A 291 30.98 -5.81 -3.30
CA ILE A 291 31.02 -5.00 -4.53
C ILE A 291 32.46 -4.61 -4.86
N GLN A 292 33.24 -4.17 -3.87
CA GLN A 292 34.64 -3.81 -4.06
C GLN A 292 35.47 -5.02 -4.53
N LEU A 293 35.33 -6.17 -3.88
CA LEU A 293 35.96 -7.43 -4.31
C LEU A 293 35.57 -7.82 -5.74
N THR A 294 34.31 -7.59 -6.12
CA THR A 294 33.82 -7.87 -7.47
C THR A 294 34.43 -6.91 -8.50
N MET A 295 34.51 -5.61 -8.17
CA MET A 295 35.19 -4.62 -9.00
C MET A 295 36.67 -4.94 -9.17
N ASP A 296 37.36 -5.37 -8.11
CA ASP A 296 38.77 -5.72 -8.17
C ASP A 296 39.02 -7.00 -8.97
N LYS A 297 38.12 -8.00 -8.87
CA LYS A 297 38.12 -9.17 -9.77
C LYS A 297 37.90 -8.77 -11.22
N MET A 298 36.95 -7.88 -11.51
CA MET A 298 36.70 -7.36 -12.87
C MET A 298 37.90 -6.59 -13.42
N LYS A 299 38.57 -5.77 -12.60
CA LYS A 299 39.81 -5.07 -12.99
C LYS A 299 40.95 -6.05 -13.27
N ALA A 300 41.11 -7.08 -12.44
CA ALA A 300 42.11 -8.12 -12.65
C ALA A 300 41.84 -8.91 -13.94
N GLN A 301 40.58 -9.23 -14.22
CA GLN A 301 40.15 -9.90 -15.45
C GLN A 301 40.39 -9.02 -16.69
N CYS A 302 40.06 -7.73 -16.63
CA CYS A 302 40.30 -6.77 -17.70
C CYS A 302 41.83 -6.58 -17.96
N ASN A 303 42.64 -6.60 -16.90
CA ASN A 303 44.11 -6.59 -17.00
C ASN A 303 44.69 -7.90 -17.58
N ALA A 304 44.07 -9.05 -17.31
CA ALA A 304 44.44 -10.33 -17.90
C ALA A 304 44.08 -10.39 -19.40
N GLU A 305 42.88 -9.92 -19.76
CA GLU A 305 42.41 -9.83 -21.15
C GLU A 305 43.23 -8.83 -21.99
N SER A 306 43.68 -7.73 -21.40
CA SER A 306 44.57 -6.77 -22.08
C SER A 306 46.01 -7.28 -22.24
N LYS A 307 46.52 -8.11 -21.32
CA LYS A 307 47.79 -8.85 -21.50
C LYS A 307 47.67 -9.94 -22.58
N GLN A 308 46.55 -10.66 -22.66
CA GLN A 308 46.26 -11.60 -23.76
C GLN A 308 46.10 -10.89 -25.12
N ARG A 309 45.56 -9.66 -25.16
CA ARG A 309 45.46 -8.85 -26.38
C ARG A 309 46.81 -8.34 -26.90
N ARG A 310 47.79 -8.08 -26.03
CA ARG A 310 49.16 -7.71 -26.44
C ARG A 310 49.96 -8.89 -27.03
N ALA A 311 49.61 -10.13 -26.68
CA ALA A 311 50.20 -11.33 -27.27
C ALA A 311 49.55 -11.75 -28.61
N SER A 312 48.41 -11.15 -28.98
CA SER A 312 47.61 -11.52 -30.16
C SER A 312 47.49 -10.43 -31.22
N THR A 313 48.30 -9.35 -31.14
CA THR A 313 48.51 -8.41 -32.26
C THR A 313 49.39 -9.02 -33.35
N ALA A 314 48.91 -10.11 -33.93
CA ALA A 314 49.20 -10.54 -35.28
C ALA A 314 47.97 -11.33 -35.77
N LYS A 315 47.15 -10.67 -36.59
CA LYS A 315 45.98 -11.16 -37.35
C LYS A 315 44.58 -10.99 -36.71
N LYS A 316 43.78 -10.21 -37.46
CA LYS A 316 42.31 -10.16 -37.56
C LYS A 316 41.56 -9.23 -36.59
N SER A 317 41.47 -7.97 -37.00
CA SER A 317 40.32 -7.10 -36.74
C SER A 317 39.07 -7.68 -37.44
N LYS A 318 38.08 -8.10 -36.66
CA LYS A 318 36.68 -8.20 -37.10
C LYS A 318 35.74 -7.75 -35.97
N ASN A 319 35.11 -6.62 -36.22
CA ASN A 319 33.84 -6.10 -35.69
C ASN A 319 33.11 -6.92 -34.60
N ASN A 320 33.02 -6.36 -33.39
CA ASN A 320 31.82 -6.54 -32.55
C ASN A 320 31.06 -5.20 -32.53
N LYS A 321 30.16 -5.03 -33.50
CA LYS A 321 29.13 -3.98 -33.46
C LYS A 321 28.06 -4.43 -32.45
N SER A 322 27.86 -3.66 -31.38
CA SER A 322 26.69 -3.80 -30.51
C SER A 322 25.41 -3.71 -31.35
N LYS A 323 24.51 -4.69 -31.23
CA LYS A 323 23.20 -4.66 -31.92
C LYS A 323 22.46 -3.36 -31.55
N PRO A 324 21.89 -2.63 -32.53
CA PRO A 324 21.14 -1.41 -32.26
C PRO A 324 19.83 -1.74 -31.53
N ILE A 325 19.52 -0.96 -30.50
CA ILE A 325 18.25 -1.00 -29.78
C ILE A 325 17.13 -0.64 -30.79
N ASN A 326 16.10 -1.47 -30.87
CA ASN A 326 14.96 -1.30 -31.79
C ASN A 326 13.66 -1.21 -30.98
N LEU A 327 13.37 0.01 -30.54
CA LEU A 327 12.14 0.42 -29.86
C LEU A 327 11.39 1.41 -30.76
N ASP A 328 10.06 1.34 -30.77
CA ASP A 328 9.22 2.34 -31.43
C ASP A 328 9.16 3.64 -30.60
N PRO A 329 9.70 4.78 -31.09
CA PRO A 329 9.68 6.06 -30.36
C PRO A 329 8.27 6.56 -29.99
N ALA A 330 7.26 6.20 -30.79
CA ALA A 330 5.87 6.60 -30.54
C ALA A 330 5.31 5.93 -29.28
N ARG A 331 5.79 4.73 -28.95
CA ARG A 331 5.25 3.85 -27.89
C ARG A 331 6.26 3.52 -26.80
N ALA A 332 7.47 4.07 -26.89
CA ALA A 332 8.54 3.82 -25.95
C ALA A 332 8.79 5.01 -25.02
N LEU A 333 9.23 4.67 -23.81
CA LEU A 333 9.54 5.59 -22.73
C LEU A 333 10.83 5.14 -22.03
N VAL A 334 11.56 6.11 -21.49
CA VAL A 334 12.79 5.89 -20.70
C VAL A 334 12.53 6.33 -19.27
N ILE A 335 12.82 5.45 -18.31
CA ILE A 335 12.83 5.75 -16.89
C ILE A 335 14.30 5.90 -16.48
N LYS A 336 14.72 7.12 -16.18
CA LYS A 336 16.08 7.44 -15.68
C LYS A 336 16.17 7.27 -14.17
N ASN A 337 17.41 7.20 -13.69
CA ASN A 337 17.77 6.99 -12.27
C ASN A 337 17.20 5.70 -11.69
N TYR A 338 16.98 4.72 -12.56
CA TYR A 338 16.44 3.45 -12.16
C TYR A 338 17.56 2.59 -11.57
N THR A 339 17.39 2.16 -10.33
CA THR A 339 18.22 1.13 -9.70
C THR A 339 17.38 -0.11 -9.52
N PRO A 340 17.71 -1.24 -10.16
CA PRO A 340 17.00 -2.48 -9.93
C PRO A 340 17.09 -2.82 -8.44
N THR A 341 15.95 -2.98 -7.78
CA THR A 341 15.97 -3.44 -6.39
C THR A 341 16.48 -4.88 -6.41
N GLY A 342 17.49 -5.20 -5.59
CA GLY A 342 18.27 -6.45 -5.66
C GLY A 342 17.52 -7.75 -5.35
N GLY A 343 16.20 -7.80 -5.55
CA GLY A 343 15.35 -8.97 -5.41
C GLY A 343 15.01 -9.61 -6.75
N VAL A 344 14.58 -10.88 -6.69
CA VAL A 344 14.15 -11.71 -7.83
C VAL A 344 12.77 -11.25 -8.33
N VAL A 345 12.65 -10.00 -8.75
CA VAL A 345 11.40 -9.43 -9.27
C VAL A 345 11.60 -9.15 -10.77
N SER A 346 10.69 -9.62 -11.62
CA SER A 346 10.73 -9.32 -13.06
C SER A 346 10.65 -7.81 -13.27
N LEU A 347 11.45 -7.25 -14.19
CA LEU A 347 11.38 -5.84 -14.59
C LEU A 347 9.95 -5.41 -14.94
N GLU A 348 9.13 -6.34 -15.46
CA GLU A 348 7.72 -6.12 -15.75
C GLU A 348 6.90 -5.76 -14.50
N ASN A 349 7.14 -6.45 -13.38
CA ASN A 349 6.44 -6.18 -12.13
C ASN A 349 6.90 -4.87 -11.50
N GLU A 350 8.17 -4.49 -11.68
CA GLU A 350 8.68 -3.19 -11.24
C GLU A 350 8.06 -2.05 -12.06
N ILE A 351 7.88 -2.24 -13.38
CA ILE A 351 7.16 -1.28 -14.25
C ILE A 351 5.69 -1.14 -13.81
N ILE A 352 5.02 -2.25 -13.49
CA ILE A 352 3.64 -2.24 -12.99
C ILE A 352 3.55 -1.52 -11.64
N PHE A 353 4.52 -1.72 -10.76
CA PHE A 353 4.59 -1.02 -9.47
C PHE A 353 4.80 0.49 -9.62
N ILE A 354 5.69 0.90 -10.54
CA ILE A 354 5.90 2.31 -10.87
C ILE A 354 4.62 2.92 -11.43
N ALA A 355 3.91 2.21 -12.32
CA ALA A 355 2.62 2.63 -12.85
C ALA A 355 1.55 2.78 -11.75
N ALA A 356 1.45 1.81 -10.85
CA ALA A 356 0.52 1.84 -9.72
C ALA A 356 0.80 3.02 -8.79
N SER A 357 2.08 3.41 -8.62
CA SER A 357 2.48 4.60 -7.85
C SER A 357 2.01 5.92 -8.48
N MET A 358 1.58 5.91 -9.75
CA MET A 358 0.98 7.04 -10.47
C MET A 358 -0.55 6.92 -10.58
N ASP A 359 -1.18 6.10 -9.74
CA ASP A 359 -2.61 5.73 -9.81
C ASP A 359 -3.00 5.18 -11.20
N PHE A 360 -2.06 4.54 -11.90
CA PHE A 360 -2.28 3.97 -13.22
C PHE A 360 -2.18 2.45 -13.16
N PHE A 361 -3.28 1.78 -13.45
CA PHE A 361 -3.31 0.32 -13.46
C PHE A 361 -2.80 -0.19 -14.81
N LEU A 362 -1.55 -0.62 -14.84
CA LEU A 362 -0.91 -1.19 -16.01
C LEU A 362 -0.98 -2.71 -15.95
N HIS A 363 -1.55 -3.34 -16.98
CA HIS A 363 -1.52 -4.78 -17.11
C HIS A 363 -0.23 -5.26 -17.77
N LYS A 364 0.23 -6.46 -17.39
CA LYS A 364 1.42 -7.10 -17.99
C LYS A 364 1.35 -7.16 -19.53
N ASN A 365 0.17 -7.43 -20.08
CA ASN A 365 -0.05 -7.57 -21.53
C ASN A 365 0.06 -6.25 -22.30
N GLU A 366 0.14 -5.12 -21.60
CA GLU A 366 0.35 -3.79 -22.20
C GLU A 366 1.85 -3.46 -22.37
N ILE A 367 2.75 -4.24 -21.78
CA ILE A 367 4.21 -4.09 -21.95
C ILE A 367 4.65 -5.01 -23.08
N THR A 368 5.21 -4.44 -24.15
CA THR A 368 5.67 -5.19 -25.33
C THR A 368 7.15 -5.56 -25.20
N LYS A 369 8.00 -4.61 -24.80
CA LYS A 369 9.43 -4.85 -24.56
C LYS A 369 9.90 -4.05 -23.35
N ASN A 370 10.83 -4.60 -22.59
CA ASN A 370 11.52 -3.87 -21.54
C ASN A 370 12.98 -4.35 -21.44
N PHE A 371 13.90 -3.44 -21.13
CA PHE A 371 15.28 -3.80 -20.79
C PHE A 371 15.95 -2.68 -19.99
N TYR A 372 16.94 -3.06 -19.19
CA TYR A 372 17.76 -2.15 -18.41
C TYR A 372 19.13 -1.97 -19.04
N LYS A 373 19.57 -0.71 -19.22
CA LYS A 373 20.91 -0.38 -19.73
C LYS A 373 21.34 0.98 -19.18
N ASN A 374 22.59 1.11 -18.75
CA ASN A 374 23.19 2.37 -18.31
C ASN A 374 22.37 3.13 -17.24
N MET A 375 21.84 2.43 -16.24
CA MET A 375 20.98 3.05 -15.19
C MET A 375 19.67 3.65 -15.70
N GLN A 376 19.23 3.19 -16.87
CA GLN A 376 17.98 3.58 -17.50
C GLN A 376 17.18 2.32 -17.83
N LEU A 377 15.89 2.37 -17.52
CA LEU A 377 14.93 1.33 -17.86
C LEU A 377 14.14 1.80 -19.08
N PHE A 378 14.22 1.03 -20.16
CA PHE A 378 13.51 1.29 -21.40
C PHE A 378 12.26 0.42 -21.45
N VAL A 379 11.13 1.02 -21.80
CA VAL A 379 9.82 0.34 -21.83
C VAL A 379 9.11 0.69 -23.12
N GLU A 380 8.61 -0.32 -23.84
CA GLU A 380 7.76 -0.18 -25.02
C GLU A 380 6.36 -0.71 -24.69
N PHE A 381 5.34 0.12 -24.89
CA PHE A 381 3.95 -0.21 -24.60
C PHE A 381 3.19 -0.71 -25.83
N LYS A 382 2.06 -1.36 -25.59
CA LYS A 382 1.13 -1.84 -26.64
C LYS A 382 0.38 -0.70 -27.34
N SER A 383 0.22 0.44 -26.67
CA SER A 383 -0.56 1.59 -27.15
C SER A 383 0.18 2.89 -26.84
N MET A 384 0.04 3.88 -27.74
CA MET A 384 0.56 5.23 -27.53
C MET A 384 -0.20 5.93 -26.40
N GLU A 385 -1.50 5.66 -26.26
CA GLU A 385 -2.36 6.18 -25.20
C GLU A 385 -1.87 5.75 -23.80
N THR A 386 -1.38 4.51 -23.65
CA THR A 386 -0.76 4.03 -22.40
C THR A 386 0.48 4.85 -22.04
N LYS A 387 1.40 5.07 -23.00
CA LYS A 387 2.60 5.93 -22.83
C LYS A 387 2.19 7.35 -22.43
N SER A 388 1.31 7.98 -23.21
CA SER A 388 0.89 9.38 -23.02
C SER A 388 0.19 9.61 -21.69
N THR A 389 -0.59 8.63 -21.22
CA THR A 389 -1.29 8.71 -19.93
C THR A 389 -0.31 8.57 -18.76
N LEU A 390 0.68 7.69 -18.88
CA LEU A 390 1.74 7.54 -17.87
C LEU A 390 2.56 8.84 -17.74
N MET A 391 2.93 9.46 -18.86
CA MET A 391 3.67 10.72 -18.87
C MET A 391 2.89 11.89 -18.27
N ARG A 392 1.57 11.98 -18.55
CA ARG A 392 0.69 13.01 -17.96
C ARG A 392 0.59 12.93 -16.44
N ARG A 393 0.92 11.78 -15.84
CA ARG A 393 0.81 11.51 -14.39
C ARG A 393 2.17 11.40 -13.69
N GLN A 394 3.25 11.78 -14.38
CA GLN A 394 4.62 11.72 -13.86
C GLN A 394 4.82 12.57 -12.59
N ASP A 395 4.05 13.64 -12.44
CA ASP A 395 4.01 14.49 -11.25
C ASP A 395 3.73 13.71 -9.96
N LYS A 396 2.91 12.66 -10.05
CA LYS A 396 2.58 11.76 -8.92
C LYS A 396 3.75 10.89 -8.46
N LEU A 397 4.79 10.70 -9.25
CA LEU A 397 5.97 9.93 -8.81
C LEU A 397 6.73 10.61 -7.67
N LYS A 398 6.62 11.94 -7.58
CA LYS A 398 7.30 12.76 -6.57
C LYS A 398 6.69 12.62 -5.18
N THR A 399 5.47 12.11 -5.05
CA THR A 399 4.78 11.95 -3.75
C THR A 399 5.19 10.66 -3.02
N ASN A 400 5.70 9.66 -3.74
CA ASN A 400 6.10 8.38 -3.17
C ASN A 400 7.62 8.33 -2.90
N ALA A 401 7.98 8.04 -1.65
CA ALA A 401 9.37 8.03 -1.17
C ALA A 401 10.31 7.08 -1.94
N LEU A 402 9.75 6.03 -2.56
CA LEU A 402 10.50 5.02 -3.33
C LEU A 402 10.68 5.39 -4.81
N THR A 403 9.82 6.26 -5.35
CA THR A 403 9.82 6.61 -6.78
C THR A 403 10.18 8.07 -7.05
N LYS A 404 10.38 8.87 -6.00
CA LYS A 404 10.64 10.32 -6.09
C LYS A 404 11.83 10.72 -6.97
N ASP A 405 12.82 9.84 -7.09
CA ASP A 405 14.06 10.11 -7.83
C ASP A 405 13.98 9.65 -9.30
N LEU A 406 12.89 8.99 -9.70
CA LEU A 406 12.65 8.50 -11.05
C LEU A 406 12.19 9.62 -11.98
N ILE A 407 12.76 9.66 -13.19
CA ILE A 407 12.39 10.62 -14.23
C ILE A 407 11.92 9.86 -15.46
N LEU A 408 10.69 10.09 -15.88
CA LEU A 408 10.13 9.59 -17.13
C LEU A 408 10.46 10.58 -18.24
N GLU A 409 11.04 10.08 -19.33
CA GLU A 409 11.33 10.85 -20.53
C GLU A 409 10.87 10.10 -21.77
N GLU A 410 10.50 10.83 -22.82
CA GLU A 410 10.24 10.20 -24.11
C GLU A 410 11.50 9.52 -24.64
N TYR A 411 11.32 8.31 -25.18
CA TYR A 411 12.40 7.67 -25.91
C TYR A 411 12.63 8.42 -27.22
N THR A 412 13.60 9.32 -27.22
CA THR A 412 14.16 9.88 -28.45
C THR A 412 15.21 8.89 -28.95
N CYS A 413 14.98 8.31 -30.13
CA CYS A 413 16.04 7.53 -30.74
C CYS A 413 17.20 8.49 -31.03
N ASP A 414 18.44 8.09 -30.75
CA ASP A 414 19.61 8.88 -31.10
C ASP A 414 19.48 9.32 -32.56
N ILE A 415 19.23 10.62 -32.77
CA ILE A 415 18.92 11.23 -34.07
C ILE A 415 20.03 10.87 -35.06
N LYS A 416 21.26 10.71 -34.58
CA LYS A 416 22.41 10.29 -35.38
C LYS A 416 22.27 8.85 -35.88
N SER A 417 21.70 7.97 -35.07
CA SER A 417 21.43 6.57 -35.44
C SER A 417 20.28 6.44 -36.44
N LEU A 418 19.22 7.24 -36.30
CA LEU A 418 18.11 7.28 -37.25
C LEU A 418 18.52 7.94 -38.55
N PHE A 419 19.30 9.02 -38.50
CA PHE A 419 19.90 9.65 -39.66
C PHE A 419 20.76 8.65 -40.43
N ASN A 420 21.67 7.95 -39.75
CA ASN A 420 22.49 6.93 -40.40
C ASN A 420 21.66 5.80 -41.01
N TYR A 421 20.61 5.36 -40.32
CA TYR A 421 19.71 4.34 -40.84
C TYR A 421 18.95 4.80 -42.09
N ALA A 422 18.30 5.96 -42.02
CA ALA A 422 17.59 6.60 -43.13
C ALA A 422 18.53 6.86 -44.31
N ASN A 423 19.69 7.47 -44.05
CA ASN A 423 20.73 7.77 -45.04
C ASN A 423 21.28 6.50 -45.71
N THR A 424 21.37 5.37 -44.98
CA THR A 424 21.82 4.10 -45.58
C THR A 424 20.73 3.44 -46.42
N LYS A 425 19.46 3.57 -46.01
CA LYS A 425 18.35 2.77 -46.55
C LYS A 425 17.57 3.49 -47.66
N LEU A 426 17.41 4.80 -47.55
CA LEU A 426 16.56 5.60 -48.44
C LEU A 426 17.37 6.42 -49.46
N ARG A 427 18.61 6.84 -49.14
CA ARG A 427 19.44 7.66 -50.04
C ARG A 427 19.80 6.88 -51.30
N GLY A 428 19.57 7.49 -52.46
CA GLY A 428 19.78 6.88 -53.77
C GLY A 428 18.77 5.79 -54.14
N ARG A 429 17.83 5.46 -53.24
CA ARG A 429 16.73 4.52 -53.51
C ARG A 429 15.40 5.25 -53.61
N VAL A 430 14.95 5.87 -52.53
CA VAL A 430 13.65 6.57 -52.48
C VAL A 430 13.83 8.08 -52.57
N PHE A 431 14.91 8.61 -51.99
CA PHE A 431 15.22 10.05 -51.97
C PHE A 431 16.68 10.27 -52.38
N GLY A 432 16.97 11.37 -53.07
CA GLY A 432 18.33 11.71 -53.50
C GLY A 432 19.23 12.18 -52.35
N TYR A 433 18.64 12.88 -51.38
CA TYR A 433 19.36 13.48 -50.26
C TYR A 433 18.62 13.29 -48.94
N ILE A 434 19.39 13.01 -47.89
CA ILE A 434 18.91 12.95 -46.51
C ILE A 434 19.82 13.86 -45.71
N VAL A 435 19.24 14.91 -45.15
CA VAL A 435 19.96 16.01 -44.52
C VAL A 435 19.45 16.14 -43.08
N LEU A 436 20.39 16.39 -42.17
CA LEU A 436 20.07 16.75 -40.80
C LEU A 436 19.95 18.27 -40.73
N GLN A 437 18.74 18.79 -40.50
CA GLN A 437 18.49 20.22 -40.37
C GLN A 437 18.04 20.50 -38.93
N GLY A 438 18.95 21.02 -38.10
CA GLY A 438 18.72 21.14 -36.66
C GLY A 438 18.57 19.76 -35.99
N ASN A 439 17.45 19.57 -35.27
CA ASN A 439 17.11 18.29 -34.62
C ASN A 439 16.20 17.38 -35.48
N SER A 440 15.92 17.74 -36.74
CA SER A 440 15.04 16.99 -37.62
C SER A 440 15.81 16.37 -38.79
N ILE A 441 15.44 15.14 -39.15
CA ILE A 441 15.98 14.43 -40.31
C ILE A 441 15.03 14.65 -41.47
N VAL A 442 15.54 15.21 -42.55
CA VAL A 442 14.73 15.62 -43.69
C VAL A 442 15.21 14.92 -44.94
N ALA A 443 14.29 14.29 -45.66
CA ALA A 443 14.52 13.66 -46.95
C ALA A 443 14.06 14.56 -48.08
N LYS A 444 14.93 14.73 -49.09
CA LYS A 444 14.70 15.55 -50.29
C LYS A 444 14.94 14.71 -51.53
N ARG A 445 14.15 14.91 -52.59
CA ARG A 445 14.39 14.23 -53.87
C ARG A 445 15.58 14.87 -54.59
N ASN A 446 15.64 16.20 -54.63
CA ASN A 446 16.75 16.98 -55.17
C ASN A 446 17.34 17.94 -54.12
N LEU A 447 18.57 18.42 -54.34
CA LEU A 447 19.28 19.28 -53.37
C LEU A 447 18.59 20.64 -53.15
N HIS A 448 17.92 21.15 -54.19
CA HIS A 448 17.22 22.44 -54.21
C HIS A 448 15.68 22.31 -54.07
N ASP A 449 15.21 21.12 -53.72
CA ASP A 449 13.77 20.85 -53.61
C ASP A 449 13.17 21.54 -52.37
N ILE A 450 12.05 22.23 -52.56
CA ILE A 450 11.29 22.90 -51.50
C ILE A 450 10.39 21.89 -50.78
N ASP A 451 9.94 20.86 -51.50
CA ASP A 451 9.18 19.76 -50.94
C ASP A 451 10.12 18.82 -50.18
N THR A 452 9.93 18.80 -48.86
CA THR A 452 10.79 18.05 -47.95
C THR A 452 9.96 17.18 -47.04
N MET A 453 10.41 15.93 -46.83
CA MET A 453 9.71 14.96 -45.99
C MET A 453 10.50 14.73 -44.72
N GLU A 454 9.89 14.99 -43.57
CA GLU A 454 10.50 14.73 -42.27
C GLU A 454 10.45 13.23 -41.90
N ILE A 455 11.58 12.71 -41.44
CA ILE A 455 11.76 11.33 -40.98
C ILE A 455 11.87 11.32 -39.46
N THR A 456 10.88 10.73 -38.80
CA THR A 456 10.76 10.71 -37.34
C THR A 456 10.98 9.31 -36.73
N SER A 457 10.95 8.24 -37.53
CA SER A 457 11.16 6.87 -37.03
C SER A 457 11.76 5.89 -38.05
N ARG A 458 12.32 4.77 -37.58
CA ARG A 458 12.81 3.69 -38.46
C ARG A 458 11.69 2.94 -39.16
N THR A 459 10.52 2.83 -38.54
CA THR A 459 9.33 2.21 -39.13
C THR A 459 8.88 3.00 -40.36
N GLN A 460 8.82 4.33 -40.25
CA GLN A 460 8.52 5.22 -41.37
C GLN A 460 9.52 5.03 -42.52
N VAL A 461 10.82 4.86 -42.20
CA VAL A 461 11.86 4.54 -43.21
C VAL A 461 11.56 3.23 -43.93
N ASP A 462 11.26 2.16 -43.19
CA ASP A 462 11.02 0.84 -43.76
C ASP A 462 9.72 0.79 -44.60
N ASP A 463 8.68 1.54 -44.20
CA ASP A 463 7.43 1.63 -44.95
C ASP A 463 7.58 2.45 -46.25
N LEU A 464 8.39 3.52 -46.22
CA LEU A 464 8.74 4.29 -47.42
C LEU A 464 9.51 3.44 -48.45
N LEU A 465 10.34 2.49 -47.98
CA LEU A 465 11.02 1.52 -48.83
C LEU A 465 10.06 0.52 -49.49
N LYS A 466 9.08 0.03 -48.73
CA LYS A 466 8.09 -0.93 -49.25
C LYS A 466 7.19 -0.30 -50.32
N ARG A 467 6.77 0.95 -50.13
CA ARG A 467 5.91 1.67 -51.11
C ARG A 467 6.56 1.82 -52.48
N LYS A 468 7.88 2.00 -52.55
CA LYS A 468 8.59 2.08 -53.85
C LYS A 468 8.71 0.71 -54.54
N GLN A 469 8.83 -0.37 -53.79
CA GLN A 469 8.92 -1.73 -54.37
C GLN A 469 7.63 -2.17 -55.06
N THR A 470 6.51 -1.53 -54.77
CA THR A 470 5.21 -1.77 -55.42
C THR A 470 4.96 -0.91 -56.67
N GLU A 471 5.84 0.04 -57.01
CA GLU A 471 5.66 0.98 -58.13
C GLU A 471 6.62 0.75 -59.32
N GLU A 472 7.38 -0.36 -59.37
CA GLU A 472 8.14 -0.70 -60.60
C GLU A 472 7.19 -1.17 -61.72
N PRO A 473 7.27 -0.60 -62.94
CA PRO A 473 6.34 -0.91 -64.01
C PRO A 473 6.57 -2.31 -64.57
N LYS A 474 5.49 -3.10 -64.67
CA LYS A 474 5.45 -4.30 -65.51
C LYS A 474 5.72 -3.88 -66.95
N ILE A 475 6.89 -4.26 -67.47
CA ILE A 475 7.16 -4.22 -68.90
C ILE A 475 6.35 -5.37 -69.52
N GLU A 476 5.20 -5.04 -70.11
CA GLU A 476 4.51 -5.93 -71.04
C GLU A 476 5.35 -6.08 -72.30
N VAL A 477 5.70 -7.32 -72.64
CA VAL A 477 6.29 -7.68 -73.93
C VAL A 477 5.10 -7.99 -74.86
N PRO A 478 4.94 -7.31 -76.01
CA PRO A 478 3.90 -7.65 -76.97
C PRO A 478 4.26 -8.96 -77.69
N ASN A 479 3.25 -9.82 -77.88
CA ASN A 479 3.33 -11.06 -78.67
C ASN A 479 3.62 -10.80 -80.15
#